data_AF-A0A946ARA3-F1
#
_entry.id   AF-A0A946ARA3-F1
#
_cell.length_a   1.000
_cell.length_b   1.000
_cell.length_c   1.000
_cell.angle_alpha   90.00
_cell.angle_beta   90.00
_cell.angle_gamma   90.00
#
_symmetry.space_group_name_H-M   'P 1'
#
loop_
_entity.id
_entity.type
_entity.pdbx_description
1 polymer ?
#
loop_
_entity_poly.entity_id
_entity_poly.type
_entity_poly.pdbx_seq_one_letter_code
_entity_poly.pdbx_strand_id
1 'polypeptide(L)' 'MTKYLMGVLLFPFLCMAQTSLFNGQNLDGWTIHGTEKWYVDAGELICESGPDEEYGYLSTNQFYDNFELNLEFKQ' A
#
# COMPACT_ATOMS: atom_id res chain seq x y z
N MET A 1 32.83 27.58 36.75
CA MET A 1 33.05 27.06 35.39
C MET A 1 32.46 25.65 35.31
N THR A 2 31.23 25.50 34.85
CA THR A 2 30.77 24.28 34.17
C THR A 2 29.63 24.69 33.25
N LYS A 3 29.91 24.81 31.95
CA LYS A 3 28.92 25.06 30.90
C LYS A 3 28.31 23.70 30.57
N TYR A 4 27.02 23.49 30.88
CA TYR A 4 26.26 22.39 30.31
C TYR A 4 26.00 22.72 28.83
N LEU A 5 26.77 22.10 27.94
CA LEU A 5 26.47 22.09 26.52
C LEU A 5 25.32 21.13 26.32
N MET A 6 24.10 21.67 26.34
CA MET A 6 22.88 20.94 26.02
C MET A 6 22.92 20.61 24.53
N GLY A 7 23.45 19.42 24.20
CA GLY A 7 23.50 18.92 22.84
C GLY A 7 22.08 18.63 22.37
N VAL A 8 21.55 19.50 21.51
CA VAL A 8 20.32 19.24 20.77
C VAL A 8 20.67 18.25 19.67
N LEU A 9 20.41 16.96 19.93
CA LEU A 9 20.38 15.93 18.89
C LEU A 9 19.16 16.21 18.01
N LEU A 10 19.35 16.99 16.94
CA LEU A 10 18.42 17.04 15.81
C LEU A 10 18.50 15.69 15.10
N PHE A 11 17.74 14.71 15.57
CA PHE A 11 17.42 13.54 14.77
C PHE A 11 16.69 14.06 13.52
N PRO A 12 17.25 13.90 12.31
CA PRO A 12 16.50 14.24 11.11
C PRO A 12 15.25 13.37 11.13
N PHE A 13 14.09 14.01 11.17
CA PHE A 13 12.83 13.33 11.02
C PHE A 13 12.85 12.76 9.59
N LEU A 14 13.20 11.49 9.45
CA LEU A 14 12.97 10.72 8.24
C LEU A 14 11.45 10.60 8.14
N CYS A 15 10.81 11.63 7.59
CA CYS A 15 9.41 11.56 7.19
C CYS A 15 9.33 10.50 6.09
N MET A 16 9.07 9.24 6.46
CA MET A 16 8.64 8.24 5.49
C MET A 16 7.20 8.61 5.09
N ALA A 17 7.07 9.48 4.10
CA ALA A 17 5.80 9.93 3.56
C ALA A 17 5.18 8.88 2.63
N GLN A 18 5.20 7.60 3.00
CA GLN A 18 4.55 6.55 2.23
C GLN A 18 3.06 6.51 2.61
N THR A 19 2.20 6.59 1.60
CA THR A 19 0.75 6.41 1.77
C THR A 19 0.41 4.94 1.67
N SER A 20 -0.34 4.39 2.62
CA SER A 20 -0.86 3.03 2.49
C SER A 20 -1.98 3.00 1.44
N LEU A 21 -1.83 2.16 0.42
CA LEU A 21 -2.87 1.95 -0.60
C LEU A 21 -3.95 0.95 -0.15
N PHE A 22 -3.57 0.01 0.72
CA PHE A 22 -4.45 -1.02 1.23
C PHE A 22 -4.73 -0.80 2.72
N ASN A 23 -5.98 -0.95 3.13
CA ASN A 23 -6.43 -0.71 4.50
C ASN A 23 -6.47 -1.99 5.36
N GLY A 24 -6.19 -3.16 4.79
CA GLY A 24 -6.19 -4.44 5.49
C GLY A 24 -7.58 -5.00 5.82
N GLN A 25 -8.66 -4.40 5.31
CA GLN A 25 -10.02 -4.74 5.71
C GLN A 25 -10.95 -4.99 4.52
N ASN A 26 -10.85 -4.18 3.48
CA ASN A 26 -11.72 -4.25 2.31
C ASN A 26 -11.06 -3.60 1.08
N LEU A 27 -11.83 -3.47 -0.01
CA LEU A 27 -11.39 -2.89 -1.28
C LEU A 27 -11.78 -1.40 -1.44
N ASP A 28 -12.04 -0.69 -0.33
CA ASP A 28 -12.31 0.75 -0.40
C ASP A 28 -11.11 1.47 -1.03
N GLY A 29 -11.38 2.27 -2.08
CA GLY A 29 -10.33 2.93 -2.85
C GLY A 29 -9.78 2.12 -4.03
N TRP A 30 -10.37 0.96 -4.33
CA TRP A 30 -9.99 0.12 -5.47
C TRP A 30 -11.15 -0.08 -6.45
N THR A 31 -10.82 -0.35 -7.71
CA THR A 31 -11.73 -0.72 -8.80
C THR A 31 -11.27 -2.03 -9.43
N ILE A 32 -12.21 -2.97 -9.60
CA ILE A 32 -11.99 -4.25 -10.27
C ILE A 32 -12.27 -4.08 -11.76
N HIS A 33 -11.37 -4.58 -12.61
CA HIS A 33 -11.53 -4.66 -14.06
C HIS A 33 -11.43 -6.13 -14.47
N GLY A 34 -12.43 -6.65 -15.18
CA GLY A 34 -12.51 -8.08 -15.50
C GLY A 34 -13.45 -8.83 -14.56
N THR A 35 -13.33 -10.16 -14.54
CA THR A 35 -14.21 -11.06 -13.76
C THR A 35 -13.45 -11.91 -12.74
N GLU A 36 -12.18 -11.58 -12.49
CA GLU A 36 -11.37 -12.14 -11.41
C GLU A 36 -11.99 -11.82 -10.05
N LYS A 37 -11.74 -12.72 -9.11
CA LYS A 37 -12.19 -12.51 -7.74
C LYS A 37 -11.12 -11.78 -6.97
N TRP A 38 -11.49 -10.60 -6.49
CA TRP A 38 -10.69 -9.80 -5.57
C TRP A 38 -11.45 -9.68 -4.25
N TYR A 39 -10.79 -10.02 -3.15
CA TYR A 39 -11.38 -9.92 -1.83
C TYR A 39 -10.30 -9.79 -0.76
N VAL A 40 -10.72 -9.51 0.47
CA VAL A 40 -9.83 -9.46 1.63
C VAL A 40 -10.14 -10.64 2.53
N ASP A 41 -9.12 -11.43 2.85
CA ASP A 41 -9.20 -12.51 3.82
C ASP A 41 -7.98 -12.47 4.74
N ALA A 42 -8.20 -12.67 6.04
CA ALA A 42 -7.17 -12.58 7.08
C ALA A 42 -6.27 -11.31 7.04
N GLY A 43 -6.79 -10.20 6.50
CA GLY A 43 -6.05 -8.95 6.34
C GLY A 43 -5.15 -8.87 5.12
N GLU A 44 -5.23 -9.86 4.22
CA GLU A 44 -4.50 -9.95 2.96
C GLU A 44 -5.42 -9.71 1.77
N LEU A 45 -4.89 -9.12 0.71
CA LEU A 45 -5.60 -8.91 -0.54
C LEU A 45 -5.40 -10.14 -1.43
N ILE A 46 -6.49 -10.85 -1.71
CA ILE A 46 -6.48 -12.13 -2.42
C ILE A 46 -6.99 -11.94 -3.84
N CYS A 47 -6.34 -12.63 -4.79
CA CYS A 47 -6.72 -12.72 -6.19
C CYS A 47 -6.90 -14.19 -6.58
N GLU A 48 -8.03 -14.52 -7.21
CA GLU A 48 -8.28 -15.82 -7.82
C GLU A 48 -8.75 -15.65 -9.28
N SER A 49 -8.47 -16.66 -10.10
CA SER A 49 -8.99 -16.73 -11.46
C SER A 49 -10.51 -16.56 -11.49
N GLY A 50 -10.97 -15.70 -12.40
CA GLY A 50 -12.38 -15.52 -12.71
C GLY A 50 -12.95 -16.75 -13.43
N PRO A 51 -14.28 -16.89 -13.48
CA PRO A 51 -14.94 -17.99 -14.18
C PRO A 51 -14.69 -17.99 -15.69
N ASP A 52 -14.38 -16.82 -16.26
CA ASP A 52 -14.17 -16.64 -17.69
C ASP A 52 -12.72 -16.93 -18.11
N GLU A 53 -11.79 -17.11 -17.16
CA GLU A 53 -10.36 -17.34 -17.41
C GLU A 53 -9.69 -16.28 -18.31
N GLU A 54 -10.26 -15.07 -18.34
CA GLU A 54 -9.75 -13.93 -19.12
C GLU A 54 -8.79 -13.05 -18.30
N TYR A 55 -8.35 -11.95 -18.90
CA TYR A 55 -7.48 -10.96 -18.24
C TYR A 55 -8.30 -9.93 -17.47
N GLY A 56 -7.79 -9.61 -16.28
CA GLY A 56 -8.27 -8.50 -15.50
C GLY A 56 -7.35 -8.20 -14.32
N TYR A 57 -7.63 -7.08 -13.67
CA TYR A 57 -6.70 -6.41 -12.76
C TYR A 57 -7.44 -5.52 -11.77
N LEU A 58 -6.77 -5.24 -10.66
CA LEU A 58 -7.22 -4.32 -9.63
C LEU A 58 -6.45 -3.00 -9.72
N SER A 59 -7.16 -1.88 -9.75
CA SER A 59 -6.55 -0.55 -9.80
C SER A 59 -6.95 0.32 -8.61
N THR A 60 -6.09 1.23 -8.17
CA THR A 60 -6.47 2.30 -7.24
C THR A 60 -7.46 3.24 -7.92
N ASN A 61 -8.38 3.83 -7.15
CA ASN A 61 -9.27 4.88 -7.64
C ASN A 61 -8.54 6.21 -7.84
N GLN A 62 -7.43 6.41 -7.13
CA GLN A 62 -6.54 7.55 -7.29
C GLN A 62 -5.50 7.27 -8.38
N PHE A 63 -5.09 8.32 -9.08
CA PHE A 63 -4.04 8.27 -10.07
C PHE A 63 -2.72 8.79 -9.48
N TYR A 64 -1.64 8.08 -9.77
CA TYR A 64 -0.28 8.44 -9.38
C TYR A 64 0.59 8.46 -10.63
N ASP A 65 1.53 9.40 -10.68
CA ASP A 65 2.46 9.54 -11.81
C ASP A 65 3.87 9.11 -11.38
N ASN A 66 4.53 9.92 -10.55
CA ASN A 66 5.87 9.63 -10.03
C ASN A 66 5.78 9.05 -8.61
N PHE A 67 6.02 7.75 -8.47
CA PHE A 67 5.95 7.05 -7.18
C PHE A 67 6.94 5.89 -7.09
N GLU A 68 7.25 5.48 -5.86
CA GLU A 68 7.85 4.19 -5.54
C GLU A 68 6.79 3.32 -4.88
N LEU A 69 6.60 2.09 -5.40
CA LEU A 69 5.64 1.13 -4.87
C LEU A 69 6.37 0.02 -4.13
N ASN A 70 6.01 -0.16 -2.87
CA ASN A 70 6.45 -1.28 -2.04
C ASN A 70 5.24 -2.16 -1.73
N LEU A 71 5.37 -3.46 -1.99
CA LEU A 71 4.37 -4.47 -1.64
C LEU A 71 5.06 -5.81 -1.36
N GLU A 72 4.41 -6.64 -0.56
CA GLU A 72 4.75 -8.05 -0.37
C GLU A 72 3.69 -8.89 -1.07
N PHE A 73 4.12 -9.97 -1.73
CA PHE A 73 3.20 -10.88 -2.40
C PHE A 73 3.65 -12.33 -2.25
N LYS A 74 2.69 -13.24 -2.38
CA LYS A 74 2.89 -14.67 -2.48
C LYS A 74 2.12 -15.19 -3.69
N GLN A 75 2.76 -16.05 -4.47
CA GLN A 75 2.16 -16.76 -5.60
C GLN A 75 1.89 -18.22 -5.22
#